data_AF-H1VQ27-F1
#
_entry.id   AF-H1VQ27-F1
#
_cell.length_a   1.000
_cell.length_b   1.000
_cell.length_c   1.000
_cell.angle_alpha   90.00
_cell.angle_beta   90.00
_cell.angle_gamma   90.00
#
_symmetry.space_group_name_H-M   'P 1'
#
loop_
_entity.id
_entity.type
_entity.pdbx_description
1 polymer ?
#
loop_
_entity_poly.entity_id
_entity_poly.type
_entity_poly.pdbx_seq_one_letter_code
_entity_poly.pdbx_strand_id
1 'polypeptide(L)'
;MSTSSQSHVAAITQTVNALLLRTFALLQTPLSVLTLHRALNSADQALATASHFHRFDLEARAHLYRGHVLRAWGHWRAAHAAYVRAASARGLGFSDTDIRSLTGDCIEMIRFEDEREERLRRAHRAAKQGKEGTKVVRFSDEQRSLAVFQDHNDDNESTRIAEGSREISRR
;
A
#
# COMPACT_ATOMS: atom_id res chain seq x y z
N MET A 1 -13.01 -11.46 -51.52
CA MET A 1 -11.85 -10.92 -50.78
C MET A 1 -12.28 -10.66 -49.34
N SER A 2 -11.79 -11.43 -48.36
CA SER A 2 -12.20 -11.28 -46.94
C SER A 2 -11.12 -11.62 -45.91
N THR A 3 -9.88 -11.87 -46.34
CA THR A 3 -8.78 -12.35 -45.47
C THR A 3 -8.24 -11.29 -44.51
N SER A 4 -8.21 -10.02 -44.93
CA SER A 4 -7.63 -8.91 -44.15
C SER A 4 -8.31 -8.69 -42.78
N SER A 5 -9.64 -8.71 -42.74
CA SER A 5 -10.39 -8.54 -41.50
C SER A 5 -10.19 -9.71 -40.53
N GLN A 6 -10.09 -10.94 -41.05
CA GLN A 6 -9.83 -12.13 -40.24
C GLN A 6 -8.40 -12.15 -39.69
N SER A 7 -7.39 -11.78 -40.49
CA SER A 7 -6.00 -11.68 -40.02
C SER A 7 -5.83 -10.62 -38.94
N HIS A 8 -6.54 -9.49 -39.04
CA HIS A 8 -6.51 -8.43 -38.02
C HIS A 8 -7.11 -8.91 -36.69
N VAL A 9 -8.27 -9.58 -36.73
CA VAL A 9 -8.92 -10.18 -35.54
C VAL A 9 -8.02 -11.23 -34.87
N ALA A 10 -7.31 -12.05 -35.66
CA ALA A 10 -6.35 -13.02 -35.15
C ALA A 10 -5.14 -12.33 -34.47
N ALA A 11 -4.56 -11.30 -35.10
CA ALA A 11 -3.42 -10.55 -34.54
C ALA A 11 -3.76 -9.86 -33.20
N ILE A 12 -4.95 -9.26 -33.08
CA ILE A 12 -5.45 -8.68 -31.81
C ILE A 12 -5.53 -9.78 -30.74
N THR A 13 -6.14 -10.92 -31.08
CA THR A 13 -6.33 -12.05 -30.15
C THR A 13 -4.98 -12.60 -29.66
N GLN A 14 -4.01 -12.74 -30.57
CA GLN A 14 -2.65 -13.17 -30.24
C GLN A 14 -1.93 -12.16 -29.34
N THR A 15 -2.05 -10.86 -29.64
CA THR A 15 -1.45 -9.78 -28.85
C THR A 15 -1.98 -9.77 -27.41
N VAL A 16 -3.30 -9.84 -27.24
CA VAL A 16 -3.91 -9.90 -25.91
C VAL A 16 -3.48 -11.17 -25.18
N ASN A 17 -3.57 -12.34 -25.82
CA ASN A 17 -3.17 -13.61 -25.19
C ASN A 17 -1.70 -13.62 -24.76
N ALA A 18 -0.79 -13.01 -25.52
CA ALA A 18 0.62 -12.87 -25.14
C ALA A 18 0.81 -11.99 -23.90
N LEU A 19 0.06 -10.89 -23.78
CA LEU A 19 0.07 -10.02 -22.59
C LEU A 19 -0.52 -10.71 -21.35
N LEU A 20 -1.58 -11.51 -21.53
CA LEU A 20 -2.16 -12.32 -20.44
C LEU A 20 -1.20 -13.43 -20.00
N LEU A 21 -0.56 -14.13 -20.93
CA LEU A 21 0.45 -15.15 -20.62
C LEU A 21 1.66 -14.55 -19.90
N ARG A 22 2.11 -13.34 -20.31
CA ARG A 22 3.15 -12.58 -19.59
C ARG A 22 2.71 -12.23 -18.17
N THR A 23 1.45 -11.84 -17.99
CA THR A 23 0.87 -11.55 -16.67
C THR A 23 0.88 -12.80 -15.79
N PHE A 24 0.43 -13.94 -16.33
CA PHE A 24 0.47 -15.24 -15.65
C PHE A 24 1.89 -15.61 -15.24
N ALA A 25 2.85 -15.57 -16.17
CA ALA A 25 4.24 -15.94 -15.91
C ALA A 25 4.87 -15.08 -14.80
N LEU A 26 4.59 -13.77 -14.77
CA LEU A 26 5.06 -12.89 -13.70
C LEU A 26 4.46 -13.25 -12.32
N LEU A 27 3.21 -13.70 -12.27
CA LEU A 27 2.57 -14.18 -11.04
C LEU A 27 3.10 -15.53 -10.54
N GLN A 28 3.75 -16.33 -11.39
CA GLN A 28 4.46 -17.56 -11.00
C GLN A 28 5.90 -17.29 -10.48
N THR A 29 6.40 -16.06 -10.57
CA THR A 29 7.70 -15.68 -10.01
C THR A 29 7.57 -15.13 -8.59
N PRO A 30 8.64 -15.10 -7.77
CA PRO A 30 8.62 -14.45 -6.46
C PRO A 30 8.03 -13.04 -6.52
N LEU A 31 6.97 -12.84 -5.73
CA LEU A 31 6.19 -11.61 -5.77
C LEU A 31 6.97 -10.47 -5.10
N SER A 32 7.17 -9.41 -5.87
CA SER A 32 7.81 -8.17 -5.46
C SER A 32 7.00 -7.00 -6.02
N VAL A 33 7.16 -5.80 -5.45
CA VAL A 33 6.47 -4.60 -5.97
C VAL A 33 6.78 -4.40 -7.47
N LEU A 34 8.02 -4.65 -7.92
CA LEU A 34 8.40 -4.54 -9.33
C LEU A 34 7.77 -5.62 -10.23
N THR A 35 7.68 -6.87 -9.79
CA THR A 35 7.05 -7.94 -10.59
C THR A 35 5.53 -7.76 -10.66
N LEU A 36 4.88 -7.37 -9.56
CA LEU A 36 3.46 -7.01 -9.51
C LEU A 36 3.13 -5.81 -10.40
N HIS A 37 3.95 -4.75 -10.38
CA HIS A 37 3.72 -3.57 -11.24
C HIS A 37 3.88 -3.89 -12.73
N ARG A 38 4.85 -4.76 -13.09
CA ARG A 38 5.01 -5.26 -14.48
C ARG A 38 3.85 -6.15 -14.91
N ALA A 39 3.33 -6.98 -14.01
CA ALA A 39 2.17 -7.82 -14.27
C ALA A 39 0.91 -6.97 -14.47
N LEU A 40 0.68 -5.97 -13.61
CA LEU A 40 -0.46 -5.06 -13.72
C LEU A 40 -0.41 -4.26 -15.03
N ASN A 41 0.74 -3.69 -15.37
CA ASN A 41 0.92 -2.98 -16.64
C ASN A 41 0.64 -3.89 -17.86
N SER A 42 1.00 -5.18 -17.79
CA SER A 42 0.73 -6.15 -18.86
C SER A 42 -0.77 -6.45 -18.98
N ALA A 43 -1.47 -6.60 -17.85
CA ALA A 43 -2.92 -6.80 -17.80
C ALA A 43 -3.70 -5.55 -18.25
N ASP A 44 -3.25 -4.35 -17.88
CA ASP A 44 -3.87 -3.08 -18.29
C ASP A 44 -3.64 -2.80 -19.79
N GLN A 45 -2.48 -3.16 -20.35
CA GLN A 45 -2.27 -3.14 -21.81
C GLN A 45 -3.16 -4.14 -22.55
N ALA A 46 -3.33 -5.35 -22.01
CA ALA A 46 -4.23 -6.35 -22.55
C ALA A 46 -5.69 -5.85 -22.57
N LEU A 47 -6.11 -5.21 -21.47
CA LEU A 47 -7.43 -4.61 -21.33
C LEU A 47 -7.63 -3.47 -22.33
N ALA A 48 -6.72 -2.49 -22.37
CA ALA A 48 -6.81 -1.35 -23.28
C ALA A 48 -6.88 -1.81 -24.75
N THR A 49 -6.10 -2.81 -25.13
CA THR A 49 -6.13 -3.42 -26.47
C THR A 49 -7.48 -4.08 -26.75
N ALA A 50 -8.01 -4.87 -25.81
CA ALA A 50 -9.29 -5.56 -25.98
C ALA A 50 -10.47 -4.56 -26.09
N SER A 51 -10.55 -3.57 -25.19
CA SER A 51 -11.60 -2.55 -25.19
C SER A 51 -11.53 -1.65 -26.44
N HIS A 52 -10.32 -1.28 -26.91
CA HIS A 52 -10.13 -0.47 -28.12
C HIS A 52 -10.68 -1.15 -29.38
N PHE A 53 -10.53 -2.47 -29.48
CA PHE A 53 -11.08 -3.26 -30.59
C PHE A 53 -12.44 -3.90 -30.28
N HIS A 54 -13.13 -3.47 -29.22
CA HIS A 54 -14.44 -3.96 -28.78
C HIS A 54 -14.52 -5.50 -28.63
N ARG A 55 -13.43 -6.12 -28.19
CA ARG A 55 -13.31 -7.56 -27.95
C ARG A 55 -13.70 -7.90 -26.51
N PHE A 56 -15.00 -7.82 -26.23
CA PHE A 56 -15.57 -8.07 -24.90
C PHE A 56 -15.21 -9.45 -24.31
N ASP A 57 -14.98 -10.45 -25.17
CA ASP A 57 -14.51 -11.80 -24.80
C ASP A 57 -13.08 -11.79 -24.23
N LEU A 58 -12.22 -10.91 -24.76
CA LEU A 58 -10.84 -10.72 -24.31
C LEU A 58 -10.74 -9.70 -23.16
N GLU A 59 -11.62 -8.69 -23.15
CA GLU A 59 -11.74 -7.68 -22.10
C GLU A 59 -12.06 -8.33 -20.74
N ALA A 60 -12.99 -9.28 -20.75
CA ALA A 60 -13.32 -10.12 -19.60
C ALA A 60 -12.08 -10.83 -19.02
N ARG A 61 -11.28 -11.47 -19.89
CA ARG A 61 -10.04 -12.17 -19.53
C ARG A 61 -9.00 -11.22 -18.98
N ALA A 62 -8.82 -10.05 -19.59
CA ALA A 62 -7.94 -9.01 -19.06
C ALA A 62 -8.38 -8.53 -17.67
N HIS A 63 -9.69 -8.37 -17.43
CA HIS A 63 -10.22 -8.07 -16.10
C HIS A 63 -9.96 -9.17 -15.07
N LEU A 64 -10.06 -10.46 -15.43
CA LEU A 64 -9.70 -11.56 -14.51
C LEU A 64 -8.23 -11.48 -14.11
N TYR A 65 -7.33 -11.43 -15.10
CA TYR A 65 -5.88 -11.38 -14.85
C TYR A 65 -5.47 -10.14 -14.05
N ARG A 66 -6.08 -8.99 -14.34
CA ARG A 66 -5.94 -7.78 -13.53
C ARG A 66 -6.39 -7.98 -12.09
N GLY A 67 -7.51 -8.69 -11.88
CA GLY A 67 -8.00 -9.08 -10.56
C GLY A 67 -7.01 -9.97 -9.80
N HIS A 68 -6.38 -10.94 -10.47
CA HIS A 68 -5.35 -11.79 -9.87
C HIS A 68 -4.12 -10.99 -9.42
N VAL A 69 -3.63 -10.06 -10.25
CA VAL A 69 -2.50 -9.19 -9.86
C VAL A 69 -2.86 -8.31 -8.67
N LEU A 70 -4.04 -7.71 -8.66
CA LEU A 70 -4.48 -6.86 -7.56
C LEU A 70 -4.70 -7.66 -6.26
N ARG A 71 -5.21 -8.89 -6.34
CA ARG A 71 -5.32 -9.83 -5.20
C ARG A 71 -3.94 -10.18 -4.65
N ALA A 72 -2.99 -10.52 -5.52
CA ALA A 72 -1.60 -10.82 -5.15
C ALA A 72 -0.87 -9.60 -4.54
N TRP A 73 -1.32 -8.38 -4.87
CA TRP A 73 -0.80 -7.12 -4.32
C TRP A 73 -1.61 -6.62 -3.10
N GLY A 74 -2.57 -7.38 -2.57
CA GLY A 74 -3.40 -6.97 -1.43
C GLY A 74 -4.38 -5.82 -1.70
N HIS A 75 -4.65 -5.48 -2.96
CA HIS A 75 -5.58 -4.41 -3.33
C HIS A 75 -7.01 -4.95 -3.49
N TRP A 76 -7.58 -5.56 -2.44
CA TRP A 76 -8.79 -6.39 -2.50
C TRP A 76 -10.02 -5.69 -3.08
N ARG A 77 -10.23 -4.40 -2.75
CA ARG A 77 -11.31 -3.58 -3.33
C ARG A 77 -11.22 -3.47 -4.85
N ALA A 78 -10.00 -3.24 -5.35
CA ALA A 78 -9.74 -3.13 -6.79
C ALA A 78 -9.77 -4.51 -7.49
N ALA A 79 -9.34 -5.57 -6.80
CA ALA A 79 -9.44 -6.96 -7.25
C ALA A 79 -10.91 -7.39 -7.39
N HIS A 80 -11.73 -7.17 -6.36
CA HIS A 80 -13.17 -7.40 -6.38
C HIS A 80 -13.85 -6.70 -7.57
N ALA A 81 -13.59 -5.40 -7.74
CA ALA A 81 -14.15 -4.64 -8.86
C ALA A 81 -13.70 -5.16 -10.24
N ALA A 82 -12.49 -5.72 -10.35
CA ALA A 82 -12.01 -6.37 -11.58
C ALA A 82 -12.71 -7.71 -11.82
N TYR A 83 -12.86 -8.56 -10.80
CA TYR A 83 -13.58 -9.84 -10.91
C TYR A 83 -15.07 -9.65 -11.24
N VAL A 84 -15.74 -8.66 -10.65
CA VAL A 84 -17.13 -8.32 -10.99
C VAL A 84 -17.27 -7.92 -12.47
N ARG A 85 -16.32 -7.14 -13.01
CA ARG A 85 -16.32 -6.82 -14.45
C ARG A 85 -16.01 -8.03 -15.34
N ALA A 86 -15.13 -8.93 -14.91
CA ALA A 86 -14.89 -10.19 -15.62
C ALA A 86 -16.16 -11.07 -15.69
N ALA A 87 -16.92 -11.17 -14.58
CA ALA A 87 -18.19 -11.89 -14.54
C ALA A 87 -19.32 -11.23 -15.36
N SER A 88 -19.25 -9.92 -15.60
CA SER A 88 -20.29 -9.17 -16.32
C SER A 88 -20.27 -9.39 -17.84
N ALA A 89 -19.22 -10.03 -18.37
CA ALA A 89 -19.07 -10.26 -19.80
C ALA A 89 -19.84 -11.49 -20.27
N ARG A 90 -20.66 -11.32 -21.32
CA ARG A 90 -21.44 -12.41 -21.94
C ARG A 90 -20.53 -13.25 -22.86
N GLY A 91 -19.92 -14.31 -22.33
CA GLY A 91 -19.15 -15.24 -23.15
C GLY A 91 -18.75 -16.54 -22.44
N LEU A 92 -18.68 -17.64 -23.19
CA LEU A 92 -18.32 -19.00 -22.74
C LEU A 92 -16.87 -19.17 -22.23
N GLY A 93 -16.08 -18.10 -22.12
CA GLY A 93 -14.64 -18.16 -21.96
C GLY A 93 -14.11 -18.43 -20.54
N PHE A 94 -14.96 -18.90 -19.61
CA PHE A 94 -14.74 -18.84 -18.15
C PHE A 94 -15.29 -20.04 -17.35
N SER A 95 -15.66 -21.16 -18.00
CA SER A 95 -16.21 -22.35 -17.32
C SER A 95 -15.36 -22.85 -16.14
N ASP A 96 -14.05 -22.66 -16.22
CA ASP A 96 -13.06 -23.31 -15.35
C ASP A 96 -12.58 -22.38 -14.21
N THR A 97 -13.16 -21.17 -14.08
CA THR A 97 -12.76 -20.19 -13.06
C THR A 97 -13.94 -19.82 -12.17
N ASP A 98 -13.86 -20.18 -10.88
CA ASP A 98 -14.86 -19.79 -9.89
C ASP A 98 -14.70 -18.31 -9.50
N ILE A 99 -15.27 -17.43 -10.31
CA ILE A 99 -15.30 -15.98 -10.04
C ILE A 99 -16.10 -15.69 -8.76
N ARG A 100 -17.07 -16.52 -8.37
CA ARG A 100 -17.86 -16.31 -7.15
C ARG A 100 -16.98 -16.49 -5.91
N SER A 101 -16.22 -17.58 -5.82
CA SER A 101 -15.21 -17.77 -4.76
C SER A 101 -14.22 -16.61 -4.74
N LEU A 102 -13.64 -16.23 -5.89
CA LEU A 102 -12.69 -15.12 -5.98
C LEU A 102 -13.26 -13.77 -5.52
N THR A 103 -14.54 -13.49 -5.76
CA THR A 103 -15.21 -12.30 -5.19
C THR A 103 -15.49 -12.43 -3.70
N GLY A 104 -15.81 -13.64 -3.21
CA GLY A 104 -16.02 -13.93 -1.79
C GLY A 104 -14.77 -13.69 -0.96
N ASP A 105 -13.64 -14.27 -1.37
CA ASP A 105 -12.31 -14.04 -0.79
C ASP A 105 -12.00 -12.54 -0.64
N CYS A 106 -12.26 -11.77 -1.70
CA CYS A 106 -12.00 -10.33 -1.67
C CYS A 106 -12.91 -9.61 -0.67
N ILE A 107 -14.19 -9.97 -0.56
CA ILE A 107 -15.12 -9.38 0.42
C ILE A 107 -14.68 -9.69 1.85
N GLU A 108 -14.24 -10.93 2.12
CA GLU A 108 -13.71 -11.34 3.42
C GLU A 108 -12.47 -10.51 3.80
N MET A 109 -11.49 -10.40 2.89
CA MET A 109 -10.28 -9.62 3.14
C MET A 109 -10.56 -8.12 3.29
N ILE A 110 -11.51 -7.54 2.55
CA ILE A 110 -11.95 -6.15 2.73
C ILE A 110 -12.48 -5.93 4.15
N ARG A 111 -13.35 -6.83 4.64
CA ARG A 111 -13.89 -6.75 6.01
C ARG A 111 -12.79 -6.85 7.06
N PHE A 112 -11.86 -7.78 6.89
CA PHE A 112 -10.72 -7.94 7.79
C PHE A 112 -9.83 -6.69 7.86
N GLU A 113 -9.55 -6.06 6.71
CA GLU A 113 -8.79 -4.80 6.66
C GLU A 113 -9.53 -3.65 7.33
N ASP A 114 -10.83 -3.50 7.09
CA ASP A 114 -11.65 -2.45 7.68
C ASP A 114 -11.74 -2.60 9.21
N GLU A 115 -11.95 -3.82 9.71
CA GLU A 115 -11.94 -4.14 11.15
C GLU A 115 -10.55 -3.92 11.79
N ARG A 116 -9.47 -4.18 11.06
CA ARG A 116 -8.09 -3.91 11.51
C ARG A 116 -7.82 -2.41 11.57
N GLU A 117 -8.18 -1.67 10.53
CA GLU A 117 -7.99 -0.22 10.45
C GLU A 117 -8.80 0.49 11.53
N GLU A 118 -10.05 0.09 11.75
CA GLU A 118 -10.91 0.68 12.77
C GLU A 118 -10.43 0.37 14.19
N ARG A 119 -9.91 -0.83 14.46
CA ARG A 119 -9.20 -1.13 15.73
C ARG A 119 -8.00 -0.21 15.94
N LEU A 120 -7.19 0.02 14.90
CA LEU A 120 -6.07 0.96 14.96
C LEU A 120 -6.54 2.40 15.21
N ARG A 121 -7.60 2.87 14.53
CA ARG A 121 -8.18 4.21 14.77
C ARG A 121 -8.61 4.40 16.22
N ARG A 122 -9.29 3.41 16.81
CA ARG A 122 -9.70 3.44 18.23
C ARG A 122 -8.51 3.53 19.18
N ALA A 123 -7.47 2.71 18.97
CA ALA A 123 -6.25 2.74 19.76
C ALA A 123 -5.55 4.12 19.69
N HIS A 124 -5.46 4.73 18.50
CA HIS A 124 -4.90 6.07 18.32
C HIS A 124 -5.73 7.16 19.01
N ARG A 125 -7.07 7.06 19.02
CA ARG A 125 -7.94 8.01 19.74
C ARG A 125 -7.73 7.91 21.26
N ALA A 126 -7.73 6.69 21.81
CA ALA A 126 -7.46 6.47 23.23
C ALA A 126 -6.07 6.98 23.66
N ALA A 127 -5.04 6.72 22.85
CA ALA A 127 -3.68 7.18 23.10
C ALA A 127 -3.52 8.71 23.08
N LYS A 128 -4.37 9.44 22.32
CA LYS A 128 -4.41 10.91 22.36
C LYS A 128 -5.09 11.42 23.63
N GLN A 129 -6.25 10.88 23.98
CA GLN A 129 -7.01 11.27 25.18
C GLN A 129 -6.21 11.05 26.48
N GLY A 130 -5.45 9.94 26.57
CA GLY A 130 -4.58 9.69 27.73
C GLY A 130 -3.47 10.74 27.92
N LYS A 131 -2.96 11.33 26.82
CA LYS A 131 -1.91 12.37 26.90
C LYS A 131 -2.45 13.73 27.33
N GLU A 132 -3.67 14.09 26.92
CA GLU A 132 -4.31 15.35 27.33
C GLU A 132 -4.69 15.36 28.82
N GLY A 133 -4.95 14.18 29.41
CA GLY A 133 -5.20 14.05 30.86
C GLY A 133 -3.95 14.13 31.75
N THR A 134 -2.74 14.00 31.20
CA THR A 134 -1.50 13.92 32.00
C THR A 134 -0.87 15.30 32.22
N LYS A 135 -1.56 16.21 32.91
CA LYS A 135 -0.91 17.41 33.48
C LYS A 135 0.04 16.99 34.59
N VAL A 136 1.31 16.82 34.25
CA VAL A 136 2.39 16.63 35.23
C VAL A 136 2.60 17.94 35.98
N VAL A 137 1.94 18.07 37.14
CA VAL A 137 2.22 19.17 38.07
C VAL A 137 3.56 18.87 38.75
N ARG A 138 4.63 19.49 38.25
CA ARG A 138 5.87 19.62 39.03
C ARG A 138 5.61 20.60 40.17
N PHE A 139 5.55 20.09 41.39
CA PHE A 139 5.75 20.90 42.58
C PHE A 139 7.25 21.18 42.71
N SER A 140 7.63 22.45 42.81
CA SER A 140 9.00 22.85 43.16
C SER A 140 9.13 22.81 44.68
N ASP A 141 9.92 21.87 45.20
CA ASP A 141 10.24 21.78 46.63
C ASP A 141 11.24 22.88 47.06
N GLU A 142 10.80 24.13 47.03
CA GLU A 142 11.54 25.30 47.54
C GLU A 142 10.95 25.80 48.87
N GLN A 143 10.80 24.89 49.84
CA GLN A 143 10.53 25.25 51.23
C GLN A 143 10.88 24.13 52.22
N ARG A 144 12.19 23.95 52.47
CA ARG A 144 12.66 23.30 53.70
C ARG A 144 13.72 24.15 54.37
N SER A 145 13.28 24.91 55.37
CA SER A 145 14.15 25.65 56.28
C SER A 145 14.98 24.69 57.12
N LEU A 146 16.30 24.91 57.13
CA LEU A 146 17.22 24.37 58.12
C LEU A 146 18.22 25.48 58.46
N ALA A 147 17.95 26.16 59.57
CA ALA A 147 18.87 27.08 60.22
C ALA A 147 19.62 26.35 61.36
N VAL A 148 20.68 26.99 61.87
CA VAL A 148 21.70 26.50 62.85
C VAL A 148 22.96 25.95 62.15
N PHE A 149 23.93 26.81 61.79
CA PHE A 149 25.09 27.32 62.62
C PHE A 149 26.09 26.18 62.98
N GLN A 150 27.43 26.26 62.93
CA GLN A 150 28.48 27.25 62.55
C GLN A 150 29.86 26.46 62.54
N ASP A 151 31.04 26.89 62.07
CA ASP A 151 31.59 28.11 61.43
C ASP A 151 32.94 27.80 60.69
N HIS A 152 33.63 28.84 60.19
CA HIS A 152 35.07 29.00 59.86
C HIS A 152 35.70 28.41 58.56
N ASN A 153 36.13 29.37 57.71
CA ASN A 153 37.47 29.59 57.09
C ASN A 153 38.15 28.45 56.27
N ASP A 154 38.87 28.72 55.17
CA ASP A 154 39.24 29.99 54.52
C ASP A 154 39.64 29.78 53.03
N ASP A 155 39.89 30.90 52.34
CA ASP A 155 40.81 31.08 51.19
C ASP A 155 40.52 30.53 49.77
N ASN A 156 40.54 31.51 48.84
CA ASN A 156 41.10 31.46 47.48
C ASN A 156 40.47 30.56 46.37
N GLU A 157 40.57 30.89 45.07
CA GLU A 157 41.04 32.09 44.36
C GLU A 157 40.23 32.28 43.07
N SER A 158 40.31 33.45 42.43
CA SER A 158 39.62 33.76 41.17
C SER A 158 40.13 32.95 39.97
N THR A 159 39.23 32.54 39.07
CA THR A 159 39.43 32.83 37.63
C THR A 159 38.12 33.01 36.86
N ARG A 160 38.04 34.11 36.09
CA ARG A 160 37.00 34.37 35.08
C ARG A 160 37.47 33.87 33.71
N ILE A 161 36.69 34.22 32.67
CA ILE A 161 36.90 34.06 31.21
C ILE A 161 36.15 32.82 30.69
N ALA A 162 34.93 32.90 30.13
CA ALA A 162 34.35 33.77 29.09
C ALA A 162 34.43 33.19 27.67
N GLU A 163 33.53 33.68 26.82
CA GLU A 163 33.08 33.11 25.56
C GLU A 163 34.15 33.12 24.44
N GLY A 164 33.95 32.31 23.39
CA GLY A 164 34.87 32.29 22.25
C GLY A 164 34.43 31.43 21.07
N SER A 165 33.36 31.81 20.37
CA SER A 165 33.05 31.26 19.04
C SER A 165 34.20 31.52 18.05
N ARG A 166 34.57 30.51 17.24
CA ARG A 166 34.99 30.73 15.83
C ARG A 166 35.06 29.43 15.00
N GLU A 167 34.03 29.29 14.17
CA GLU A 167 34.12 28.82 12.79
C GLU A 167 35.46 29.13 12.10
N ILE A 168 36.14 28.11 11.55
CA ILE A 168 37.09 28.25 10.43
C ILE A 168 36.88 27.09 9.44
N SER A 169 36.86 27.45 8.16
CA SER A 169 36.60 26.60 7.00
C SER A 169 37.86 25.89 6.46
N ARG A 170 37.64 24.92 5.56
CA ARG A 170 38.58 24.28 4.60
C ARG A 170 39.48 23.15 5.12
N ARG A 171 39.27 21.95 4.57
CA ARG A 171 39.91 21.57 3.30
C ARG A 171 38.97 20.76 2.43
#